data_AF-A0A3L5TUW7-F1
#
_entry.id   AF-A0A3L5TUW7-F1
#
_cell.length_a   1.000
_cell.length_b   1.000
_cell.length_c   1.000
_cell.angle_alpha   90.00
_cell.angle_beta   90.00
_cell.angle_gamma   90.00
#
_symmetry.space_group_name_H-M   'P 1'
#
loop_
_entity.id
_entity.type
_entity.pdbx_description
1 polymer ?
#
loop_
_entity_poly.entity_id
_entity_poly.type
_entity_poly.pdbx_seq_one_letter_code
_entity_poly.pdbx_strand_id
1 'polypeptide(L)'
;NACQYTDYCSNGGSCSQDSSGDLSCSCVVEWTGATCTEYANYCVENMDNFHTNWSKTAENTLAALACTGEYTGNASRYCSINGKWEEPNYSSCLSNSIEHIKEQTAKLLSGDNQTDPVTIILDNLENITRDNNELRSGDLLTSSTVLNDIAKYVANHTEDLSVDQLQIFGSLCNNLLDERNHQSWDELNNEGLGGVTSLVNAVTEYSNTYNDVIGDELSLVVAKENI
;
A
#
# COMPACT_ATOMS: atom_id res chain seq x y z
N ASN A 1 -27.46 20.09 36.33
CA ASN A 1 -26.28 19.63 35.58
C ASN A 1 -25.10 19.65 36.55
N ALA A 2 -24.55 18.49 36.90
CA ALA A 2 -23.47 18.39 37.89
C ALA A 2 -22.15 19.06 37.41
N CYS A 3 -21.96 19.20 36.09
CA CYS A 3 -20.85 19.95 35.50
C CYS A 3 -20.91 21.48 35.76
N GLN A 4 -22.04 22.04 36.23
CA GLN A 4 -22.16 23.48 36.51
C GLN A 4 -21.67 23.89 37.90
N TYR A 5 -21.43 22.93 38.79
CA TYR A 5 -21.15 23.18 40.22
C TYR A 5 -19.86 22.53 40.70
N THR A 6 -19.13 21.85 39.81
CA THR A 6 -17.90 21.13 40.15
C THR A 6 -16.83 21.43 39.10
N ASP A 7 -15.63 21.79 39.55
CA ASP A 7 -14.41 21.82 38.72
C ASP A 7 -13.92 20.37 38.49
N TYR A 8 -14.79 19.54 37.92
CA TYR A 8 -14.54 18.11 37.75
C TYR A 8 -13.43 17.84 36.73
N CYS A 9 -13.38 18.64 35.66
CA CYS A 9 -12.33 18.56 34.64
C CYS A 9 -11.28 19.65 34.90
N SER A 10 -10.02 19.22 35.03
CA SER A 10 -8.88 20.12 35.24
C SER A 10 -8.35 20.69 33.93
N ASN A 11 -7.43 21.65 34.02
CA ASN A 11 -6.62 22.17 32.91
C ASN A 11 -7.40 22.59 31.65
N GLY A 12 -8.59 23.16 31.83
CA GLY A 12 -9.42 23.63 30.71
C GLY A 12 -10.21 22.54 29.99
N GLY A 13 -10.29 21.32 30.55
CA GLY A 13 -11.14 20.26 30.05
C GLY A 13 -12.63 20.62 30.11
N SER A 14 -13.41 20.15 29.13
CA SER A 14 -14.86 20.36 29.07
C SER A 14 -15.61 19.19 29.71
N CYS A 15 -16.51 19.49 30.64
CA CYS A 15 -17.33 18.48 31.32
C CYS A 15 -18.65 18.22 30.57
N SER A 16 -18.98 16.95 30.40
CA SER A 16 -20.26 16.48 29.86
C SER A 16 -20.91 15.48 30.84
N GLN A 17 -22.24 15.40 30.84
CA GLN A 17 -23.03 14.48 31.67
C GLN A 17 -23.99 13.70 30.77
N ASP A 18 -24.00 12.37 30.89
CA ASP A 18 -24.91 11.51 30.12
C ASP A 18 -26.31 11.42 30.76
N SER A 19 -27.22 10.65 30.14
CA SER A 19 -28.59 10.47 30.64
C SER A 19 -28.70 9.64 31.93
N SER A 20 -27.67 8.87 32.25
CA SER A 20 -27.56 8.07 33.49
C SER A 20 -27.03 8.92 34.65
N GLY A 21 -26.45 10.08 34.35
CA GLY A 21 -25.86 11.00 35.29
C GLY A 21 -24.33 10.89 35.40
N ASP A 22 -23.69 10.04 34.59
CA ASP A 22 -22.25 9.84 34.59
C ASP A 22 -21.52 11.02 33.93
N LEU A 23 -20.41 11.42 34.53
CA LEU A 23 -19.59 12.56 34.09
C LEU A 23 -18.43 12.09 33.23
N SER A 24 -18.15 12.83 32.15
CA SER A 24 -17.01 12.60 31.27
C SER A 24 -16.34 13.91 30.89
N CYS A 25 -15.01 13.92 30.91
CA CYS A 25 -14.19 15.06 30.50
C CYS A 25 -13.68 14.89 29.07
N SER A 26 -13.80 15.94 28.27
CA SER A 26 -13.05 16.11 27.02
C SER A 26 -11.87 17.05 27.28
N CYS A 27 -10.66 16.50 27.30
CA CYS A 27 -9.44 17.25 27.59
C CYS A 27 -8.94 18.04 26.39
N VAL A 28 -8.21 19.13 26.66
CA VAL A 28 -7.46 19.85 25.63
C VAL A 28 -6.17 19.07 25.28
N VAL A 29 -5.56 19.37 24.13
CA VAL A 29 -4.49 18.58 23.49
C VAL A 29 -3.30 18.19 24.40
N GLU A 30 -3.03 18.94 25.48
CA GLU A 30 -1.93 18.69 26.44
C GLU A 30 -2.25 17.78 27.62
N TRP A 31 -3.52 17.44 27.80
CA TRP A 31 -4.00 16.72 28.98
C TRP A 31 -4.81 15.49 28.60
N THR A 32 -4.70 14.46 29.43
CA THR A 32 -5.39 13.18 29.28
C THR A 32 -5.90 12.69 30.65
N GLY A 33 -6.52 11.52 30.66
CA GLY A 33 -7.12 10.90 31.84
C GLY A 33 -8.56 11.39 32.12
N ALA A 34 -9.25 10.70 33.02
CA ALA A 34 -10.69 10.90 33.27
C ALA A 34 -11.06 12.33 33.73
N THR A 35 -10.10 13.06 34.31
CA THR A 35 -10.28 14.43 34.84
C THR A 35 -9.28 15.43 34.27
N CYS A 36 -8.55 15.10 33.18
CA CYS A 36 -7.58 15.98 32.53
C CYS A 36 -6.43 16.44 33.44
N THR A 37 -5.92 15.55 34.29
CA THR A 37 -4.83 15.82 35.25
C THR A 37 -3.50 15.19 34.84
N GLU A 38 -3.51 14.31 33.85
CA GLU A 38 -2.33 13.62 33.34
C GLU A 38 -1.84 14.30 32.07
N TYR A 39 -0.52 14.35 31.85
CA TYR A 39 0.03 14.85 30.59
C TYR A 39 -0.18 13.82 29.48
N ALA A 40 -0.70 14.25 28.33
CA ALA A 40 -0.80 13.39 27.16
C ALA A 40 0.61 13.03 26.65
N ASN A 41 0.83 11.76 26.27
CA ASN A 41 2.02 11.41 25.50
C ASN A 41 1.87 11.88 24.05
N TYR A 42 3.00 12.01 23.38
CA TYR A 42 3.05 12.37 21.97
C TYR A 42 4.08 11.53 21.26
N CYS A 43 3.75 11.20 20.03
CA CYS A 43 4.76 10.80 19.07
C CYS A 43 5.52 12.05 18.64
N VAL A 44 6.83 12.03 18.85
CA VAL A 44 7.73 13.11 18.46
C VAL A 44 7.86 13.16 16.94
N GLU A 45 8.26 14.32 16.42
CA GLU A 45 8.51 14.48 14.99
C GLU A 45 9.55 13.46 14.51
N ASN A 46 9.25 12.78 13.41
CA ASN A 46 10.10 11.72 12.87
C ASN A 46 10.04 11.72 11.35
N MET A 47 11.20 11.54 10.72
CA MET A 47 11.30 11.24 9.29
C MET A 47 11.52 9.74 9.12
N ASP A 48 10.73 9.11 8.26
CA ASP A 48 10.86 7.67 7.97
C ASP A 48 11.72 7.38 6.73
N ASN A 49 11.80 6.10 6.37
CA ASN A 49 12.62 5.59 5.25
C ASN A 49 12.16 6.11 3.88
N PHE A 50 10.90 6.56 3.76
CA PHE A 50 10.36 7.16 2.54
C PHE A 50 10.47 8.70 2.52
N HIS A 51 11.27 9.27 3.44
CA HIS A 51 11.48 10.70 3.63
C HIS A 51 10.20 11.48 3.94
N THR A 52 9.23 10.82 4.56
CA THR A 52 8.00 11.47 5.04
C THR A 52 8.22 12.02 6.44
N ASN A 53 7.93 13.32 6.61
CA ASN A 53 8.04 14.01 7.90
C ASN A 53 6.72 13.90 8.67
N TRP A 54 6.68 13.00 9.65
CA TRP A 54 5.58 12.87 10.60
C TRP A 54 5.65 13.97 11.65
N SER A 55 4.64 14.83 11.70
CA SER A 55 4.56 15.93 12.67
C SER A 55 4.19 15.42 14.07
N LYS A 56 4.51 16.20 15.12
CA LYS A 56 4.15 15.87 16.50
C LYS A 56 2.65 15.55 16.59
N THR A 57 2.33 14.36 17.09
CA THR A 57 0.96 13.81 17.09
C THR A 57 0.61 13.26 18.48
N ALA A 58 -0.61 13.51 18.94
CA ALA A 58 -1.06 13.06 20.26
C ALA A 58 -1.19 11.53 20.30
N GLU A 59 -0.97 10.93 21.47
CA GLU A 59 -1.25 9.52 21.69
C GLU A 59 -2.68 9.12 21.27
N ASN A 60 -2.85 7.87 20.86
CA ASN A 60 -4.10 7.30 20.34
C ASN A 60 -4.72 8.01 19.13
N THR A 61 -3.95 8.78 18.37
CA THR A 61 -4.44 9.47 17.17
C THR A 61 -3.75 8.98 15.90
N LEU A 62 -4.52 8.95 14.81
CA LEU A 62 -4.02 8.66 13.47
C LEU A 62 -3.57 9.96 12.82
N ALA A 63 -2.29 10.06 12.50
CA ALA A 63 -1.78 11.10 11.61
C ALA A 63 -1.97 10.67 10.16
N ALA A 64 -2.34 11.61 9.30
CA ALA A 64 -2.48 11.38 7.88
C ALA A 64 -2.03 12.61 7.10
N LEU A 65 -1.35 12.39 5.97
CA LEU A 65 -0.78 13.43 5.13
C LEU A 65 -0.66 12.95 3.68
N ALA A 66 -0.75 13.88 2.73
CA ALA A 66 -0.62 13.58 1.32
C ALA A 66 0.76 12.95 1.01
N CYS A 67 0.78 11.93 0.15
CA CYS A 67 2.03 11.27 -0.23
C CYS A 67 3.03 12.28 -0.79
N THR A 68 4.31 12.08 -0.46
CA THR A 68 5.39 12.99 -0.84
C THR A 68 6.03 12.58 -2.17
N GLY A 69 6.58 13.55 -2.91
CA GLY A 69 7.30 13.32 -4.17
C GLY A 69 6.36 13.15 -5.37
N GLU A 70 6.75 12.29 -6.32
CA GLU A 70 5.98 11.93 -7.53
C GLU A 70 4.91 10.86 -7.22
N TYR A 71 4.23 11.03 -6.09
CA TYR A 71 3.23 10.10 -5.59
C TYR A 71 1.90 10.80 -5.35
N THR A 72 0.80 10.11 -5.65
CA THR A 72 -0.56 10.53 -5.34
C THR A 72 -1.13 9.71 -4.18
N GLY A 73 -2.16 10.25 -3.52
CA GLY A 73 -2.85 9.59 -2.41
C GLY A 73 -2.48 10.14 -1.03
N ASN A 74 -2.66 9.31 0.00
CA ASN A 74 -2.50 9.69 1.40
C ASN A 74 -1.73 8.61 2.17
N ALA A 75 -0.70 9.01 2.91
CA ALA A 75 -0.02 8.15 3.88
C ALA A 75 -0.65 8.36 5.26
N SER A 76 -0.65 7.32 6.09
CA SER A 76 -1.12 7.42 7.47
C SER A 76 -0.19 6.69 8.45
N ARG A 77 -0.21 7.10 9.71
CA ARG A 77 0.59 6.47 10.77
C ARG A 77 -0.09 6.66 12.11
N TYR A 78 -0.17 5.61 12.90
CA TYR A 78 -0.82 5.66 14.20
C TYR A 78 0.17 6.01 15.30
N CYS A 79 -0.23 6.95 16.17
CA CYS A 79 0.50 7.24 17.39
C CYS A 79 -0.10 6.44 18.55
N SER A 80 0.65 5.47 19.07
CA SER A 80 0.16 4.63 20.17
C SER A 80 -0.05 5.40 21.48
N ILE A 81 -0.79 4.79 22.41
CA ILE A 81 -1.03 5.33 23.77
C ILE A 81 0.26 5.69 24.54
N ASN A 82 1.39 5.09 24.17
CA ASN A 82 2.67 5.32 24.84
C ASN A 82 3.51 6.42 24.17
N GLY A 83 2.92 7.20 23.25
CA GLY A 83 3.63 8.23 22.48
C GLY A 83 4.69 7.64 21.55
N LYS A 84 4.48 6.43 21.06
CA LYS A 84 5.38 5.78 20.08
C LYS A 84 4.66 5.64 18.74
N TRP A 85 5.35 6.04 17.69
CA TRP A 85 4.89 5.80 16.34
C TRP A 85 4.84 4.30 16.04
N GLU A 86 3.73 3.86 15.47
CA GLU A 86 3.63 2.53 14.84
C GLU A 86 4.23 2.56 13.43
N GLU A 87 4.18 1.44 12.71
CA GLU A 87 4.62 1.41 11.32
C GLU A 87 3.69 2.28 10.45
N PRO A 88 4.24 3.04 9.50
CA PRO A 88 3.44 3.84 8.58
C PRO A 88 2.70 2.95 7.57
N ASN A 89 1.59 3.46 7.07
CA ASN A 89 0.78 2.86 6.02
C ASN A 89 0.86 3.75 4.76
N TYR A 90 1.48 3.20 3.72
CA TYR A 90 1.65 3.73 2.37
C TYR A 90 0.79 3.01 1.33
N SER A 91 -0.15 2.16 1.74
CA SER A 91 -0.95 1.32 0.82
C SER A 91 -1.81 2.13 -0.14
N SER A 92 -2.10 3.38 0.22
CA SER A 92 -2.82 4.36 -0.59
C SER A 92 -1.90 5.33 -1.34
N CYS A 93 -0.59 5.15 -1.29
CA CYS A 93 0.37 5.95 -2.05
C CYS A 93 0.76 5.24 -3.35
N LEU A 94 0.54 5.91 -4.48
CA LEU A 94 0.83 5.38 -5.81
C LEU A 94 1.75 6.32 -6.57
N SER A 95 2.85 5.79 -7.12
CA SER A 95 3.74 6.57 -7.97
C SER A 95 3.05 6.95 -9.27
N ASN A 96 3.31 8.16 -9.77
CA ASN A 96 2.75 8.65 -11.04
C ASN A 96 3.08 7.68 -12.21
N SER A 97 4.25 7.04 -12.17
CA SER A 97 4.66 6.07 -13.19
C SER A 97 3.83 4.79 -13.15
N ILE A 98 3.54 4.23 -11.97
CA ILE A 98 2.70 3.02 -11.85
C ILE A 98 1.22 3.36 -12.05
N GLU A 99 0.78 4.56 -11.67
CA GLU A 99 -0.55 5.07 -12.03
C GLU A 99 -0.74 5.10 -13.55
N HIS A 100 0.26 5.57 -14.31
CA HIS A 100 0.22 5.53 -15.76
C HIS A 100 0.12 4.10 -16.31
N ILE A 101 0.88 3.15 -15.77
CA ILE A 101 0.80 1.74 -16.18
C ILE A 101 -0.60 1.19 -15.93
N LYS A 102 -1.18 1.45 -14.75
CA LYS A 102 -2.55 1.04 -14.41
C LYS A 102 -3.57 1.57 -15.41
N GLU A 103 -3.44 2.83 -15.84
CA GLU A 103 -4.31 3.42 -16.87
C GLU A 103 -4.17 2.73 -18.23
N GLN A 104 -2.93 2.45 -18.66
CA GLN A 104 -2.69 1.72 -19.92
C GLN A 104 -3.26 0.30 -19.87
N THR A 105 -3.10 -0.40 -18.74
CA THR A 105 -3.71 -1.71 -18.55
C THR A 105 -5.23 -1.64 -18.61
N ALA A 106 -5.88 -0.63 -18.00
CA ALA A 106 -7.32 -0.48 -18.09
C ALA A 106 -7.82 -0.24 -19.54
N LYS A 107 -7.07 0.53 -20.33
CA LYS A 107 -7.33 0.73 -21.77
C LYS A 107 -7.19 -0.57 -22.56
N LEU A 108 -6.14 -1.35 -22.30
CA LEU A 108 -5.95 -2.68 -22.89
C LEU A 108 -7.16 -3.58 -22.62
N LEU A 109 -7.57 -3.69 -21.35
CA LEU A 109 -8.68 -4.56 -20.95
C LEU A 109 -10.04 -4.14 -21.54
N SER A 110 -10.22 -2.86 -21.82
CA SER A 110 -11.45 -2.32 -22.42
C SER A 110 -11.45 -2.35 -23.96
N GLY A 111 -10.33 -2.74 -24.59
CA GLY A 111 -10.18 -2.77 -26.05
C GLY A 111 -10.09 -1.37 -26.67
N ASP A 112 -9.53 -0.39 -25.94
CA ASP A 112 -9.31 0.96 -26.46
C ASP A 112 -8.25 0.95 -27.58
N ASN A 113 -8.51 1.69 -28.66
CA ASN A 113 -7.60 1.80 -29.81
C ASN A 113 -6.33 2.62 -29.54
N GLN A 114 -6.22 3.28 -28.37
CA GLN A 114 -5.05 4.04 -27.94
C GLN A 114 -4.23 3.34 -26.85
N THR A 115 -4.31 2.00 -26.76
CA THR A 115 -3.48 1.22 -25.83
C THR A 115 -2.11 0.89 -26.42
N ASP A 116 -1.09 0.88 -25.56
CA ASP A 116 0.19 0.26 -25.89
C ASP A 116 0.07 -1.28 -25.95
N PRO A 117 0.91 -1.97 -26.74
CA PRO A 117 1.00 -3.43 -26.73
C PRO A 117 1.38 -3.99 -25.36
N VAL A 118 0.95 -5.21 -25.05
CA VAL A 118 1.25 -5.91 -23.78
C VAL A 118 2.74 -5.88 -23.44
N THR A 119 3.61 -6.15 -24.43
CA THR A 119 5.07 -6.13 -24.24
C THR A 119 5.57 -4.78 -23.73
N ILE A 120 5.06 -3.67 -24.28
CA ILE A 120 5.47 -2.31 -23.90
C ILE A 120 5.00 -1.97 -22.49
N ILE A 121 3.78 -2.39 -22.12
CA ILE A 121 3.27 -2.20 -20.76
C ILE A 121 4.13 -2.96 -19.74
N LEU A 122 4.47 -4.22 -20.05
CA LEU A 122 5.34 -5.05 -19.21
C LEU A 122 6.77 -4.47 -19.13
N ASP A 123 7.35 -4.05 -20.24
CA ASP A 123 8.69 -3.45 -20.29
C ASP A 123 8.76 -2.17 -19.46
N ASN A 124 7.76 -1.29 -19.56
CA ASN A 124 7.73 -0.07 -18.78
C ASN A 124 7.61 -0.37 -17.27
N LEU A 125 6.79 -1.35 -16.88
CA LEU A 125 6.70 -1.78 -15.49
C LEU A 125 8.01 -2.44 -15.00
N GLU A 126 8.70 -3.21 -15.84
CA GLU A 126 9.98 -3.86 -15.51
C GLU A 126 11.03 -2.79 -15.24
N ASN A 127 11.11 -1.77 -16.08
CA ASN A 127 12.01 -0.65 -15.90
C ASN A 127 11.75 0.13 -14.60
N ILE A 128 10.49 0.28 -14.19
CA ILE A 128 10.13 0.93 -12.92
C ILE A 128 10.53 0.07 -11.72
N THR A 129 10.19 -1.22 -11.75
CA THR A 129 10.42 -2.14 -10.61
C THR A 129 11.87 -2.59 -10.46
N ARG A 130 12.69 -2.42 -11.50
CA ARG A 130 14.13 -2.74 -11.46
C ARG A 130 14.94 -1.77 -10.61
N ASP A 131 14.39 -0.60 -10.26
CA ASP A 131 15.12 0.36 -9.43
C ASP A 131 15.54 -0.26 -8.08
N ASN A 132 16.68 0.17 -7.56
CA ASN A 132 17.25 -0.34 -6.31
C ASN A 132 16.54 0.21 -5.06
N ASN A 133 15.54 1.06 -5.24
CA ASN A 133 14.73 1.61 -4.15
C ASN A 133 13.61 0.63 -3.76
N GLU A 134 13.24 0.65 -2.48
CA GLU A 134 12.05 -0.07 -2.00
C GLU A 134 10.79 0.54 -2.65
N LEU A 135 9.91 -0.34 -3.14
CA LEU A 135 8.61 0.06 -3.66
C LEU A 135 7.63 0.23 -2.49
N ARG A 136 6.91 1.37 -2.46
CA ARG A 136 5.84 1.58 -1.47
C ARG A 136 4.77 0.50 -1.62
N SER A 137 4.09 0.16 -0.54
CA SER A 137 3.04 -0.87 -0.52
C SER A 137 1.94 -0.63 -1.57
N GLY A 138 1.53 0.61 -1.84
CA GLY A 138 0.58 0.92 -2.92
C GLY A 138 1.11 0.65 -4.33
N ASP A 139 2.41 0.85 -4.57
CA ASP A 139 3.09 0.49 -5.82
C ASP A 139 3.14 -1.04 -6.00
N LEU A 140 3.49 -1.79 -4.96
CA LEU A 140 3.52 -3.27 -4.96
C LEU A 140 2.14 -3.86 -5.23
N LEU A 141 1.11 -3.36 -4.53
CA LEU A 141 -0.27 -3.78 -4.69
C LEU A 141 -0.75 -3.56 -6.13
N THR A 142 -0.51 -2.37 -6.66
CA THR A 142 -0.95 -2.00 -8.01
C THR A 142 -0.19 -2.80 -9.07
N SER A 143 1.13 -2.94 -8.94
CA SER A 143 1.95 -3.73 -9.87
C SER A 143 1.52 -5.20 -9.91
N SER A 144 1.25 -5.80 -8.74
CA SER A 144 0.77 -7.17 -8.64
C SER A 144 -0.62 -7.36 -9.26
N THR A 145 -1.48 -6.35 -9.11
CA THR A 145 -2.81 -6.34 -9.73
C THR A 145 -2.72 -6.21 -11.25
N VAL A 146 -1.87 -5.31 -11.75
CA VAL A 146 -1.58 -5.15 -13.18
C VAL A 146 -1.07 -6.45 -13.80
N LEU A 147 -0.13 -7.15 -13.14
CA LEU A 147 0.38 -8.45 -13.62
C LEU A 147 -0.74 -9.49 -13.71
N ASN A 148 -1.62 -9.55 -12.70
CA ASN A 148 -2.76 -10.47 -12.68
C ASN A 148 -3.76 -10.17 -13.80
N ASP A 149 -4.04 -8.90 -14.04
CA ASP A 149 -4.96 -8.47 -15.08
C ASP A 149 -4.39 -8.74 -16.48
N ILE A 150 -3.10 -8.47 -16.71
CA ILE A 150 -2.40 -8.82 -17.94
C ILE A 150 -2.40 -10.33 -18.15
N ALA A 151 -2.17 -11.13 -17.10
CA ALA A 151 -2.18 -12.58 -17.22
C ALA A 151 -3.54 -13.12 -17.70
N LYS A 152 -4.64 -12.61 -17.13
CA LYS A 152 -6.00 -12.95 -17.57
C LYS A 152 -6.31 -12.45 -18.99
N TYR A 153 -5.79 -11.28 -19.36
CA TYR A 153 -5.96 -10.74 -20.70
C TYR A 153 -5.30 -11.66 -21.74
N VAL A 154 -4.03 -12.01 -21.49
CA VAL A 154 -3.23 -12.85 -22.38
C VAL A 154 -3.77 -14.29 -22.47
N ALA A 155 -4.37 -14.81 -21.40
CA ALA A 155 -5.08 -16.10 -21.43
C ALA A 155 -6.18 -16.17 -22.50
N ASN A 156 -6.73 -15.02 -22.90
CA ASN A 156 -7.74 -14.92 -23.96
C ASN A 156 -7.19 -14.40 -25.31
N HIS A 157 -5.90 -14.04 -25.38
CA HIS A 157 -5.22 -13.47 -26.55
C HIS A 157 -3.86 -14.15 -26.75
N THR A 158 -3.89 -15.47 -26.88
CA THR A 158 -2.68 -16.30 -26.93
C THR A 158 -1.75 -15.98 -28.12
N GLU A 159 -2.27 -15.34 -29.16
CA GLU A 159 -1.51 -14.85 -30.30
C GLU A 159 -0.45 -13.79 -29.93
N ASP A 160 -0.64 -13.09 -28.82
CA ASP A 160 0.28 -12.06 -28.34
C ASP A 160 1.45 -12.62 -27.53
N LEU A 161 1.43 -13.92 -27.19
CA LEU A 161 2.45 -14.58 -26.37
C LEU A 161 3.81 -14.68 -27.07
N SER A 162 4.87 -14.38 -26.33
CA SER A 162 6.25 -14.52 -26.80
C SER A 162 7.22 -14.86 -25.66
N VAL A 163 8.26 -15.64 -25.95
CA VAL A 163 9.28 -16.00 -24.96
C VAL A 163 9.90 -14.77 -24.27
N ASP A 164 10.03 -13.66 -25.00
CA ASP A 164 10.53 -12.40 -24.45
C ASP A 164 9.59 -11.83 -23.37
N GLN A 165 8.27 -11.82 -23.60
CA GLN A 165 7.31 -11.42 -22.57
C GLN A 165 7.35 -12.34 -21.35
N LEU A 166 7.56 -13.64 -21.53
CA LEU A 166 7.71 -14.56 -20.40
C LEU A 166 8.96 -14.24 -19.56
N GLN A 167 10.06 -13.86 -20.20
CA GLN A 167 11.26 -13.41 -19.50
C GLN A 167 11.03 -12.11 -18.74
N ILE A 168 10.33 -11.15 -19.35
CA ILE A 168 9.99 -9.87 -18.71
C ILE A 168 9.06 -10.11 -17.51
N PHE A 169 8.01 -10.93 -17.68
CA PHE A 169 7.09 -11.30 -16.60
C PHE A 169 7.83 -11.95 -15.42
N GLY A 170 8.74 -12.89 -15.68
CA GLY A 170 9.57 -13.49 -14.63
C GLY A 170 10.47 -12.48 -13.92
N SER A 171 11.09 -11.55 -14.66
CA SER A 171 11.89 -10.46 -14.07
C SER A 171 11.03 -9.52 -13.21
N LEU A 172 9.80 -9.20 -13.64
CA LEU A 172 8.85 -8.41 -12.87
C LEU A 172 8.51 -9.07 -11.53
N CYS A 173 8.14 -10.35 -11.55
CA CYS A 173 7.90 -11.12 -10.33
C CYS A 173 9.14 -11.13 -9.43
N ASN A 174 10.33 -11.34 -10.00
CA ASN A 174 11.58 -11.32 -9.25
C ASN A 174 11.84 -9.98 -8.54
N ASN A 175 11.60 -8.87 -9.24
CA ASN A 175 11.79 -7.52 -8.69
C ASN A 175 10.77 -7.22 -7.57
N LEU A 176 9.51 -7.62 -7.74
CA LEU A 176 8.48 -7.43 -6.73
C LEU A 176 8.75 -8.28 -5.46
N LEU A 177 9.33 -9.46 -5.62
CA LEU A 177 9.68 -10.40 -4.54
C LEU A 177 11.05 -10.14 -3.91
N ASP A 178 11.74 -9.07 -4.31
CA ASP A 178 13.02 -8.68 -3.72
C ASP A 178 12.89 -8.40 -2.21
N GLU A 179 13.87 -8.84 -1.41
CA GLU A 179 13.89 -8.69 0.05
C GLU A 179 13.75 -7.22 0.50
N ARG A 180 14.17 -6.27 -0.34
CA ARG A 180 13.99 -4.84 -0.09
C ARG A 180 12.53 -4.44 0.11
N ASN A 181 11.59 -5.17 -0.48
CA ASN A 181 10.16 -4.88 -0.42
C ASN A 181 9.45 -5.55 0.77
N HIS A 182 10.15 -6.26 1.66
CA HIS A 182 9.51 -7.05 2.72
C HIS A 182 8.61 -6.21 3.64
N GLN A 183 9.03 -5.01 4.04
CA GLN A 183 8.25 -4.14 4.93
C GLN A 183 6.97 -3.68 4.25
N SER A 184 7.06 -3.27 2.98
CA SER A 184 5.90 -2.87 2.19
C SER A 184 4.93 -4.05 1.91
N TRP A 185 5.44 -5.28 1.81
CA TRP A 185 4.60 -6.49 1.76
C TRP A 185 3.91 -6.80 3.10
N ASP A 186 4.62 -6.68 4.21
CA ASP A 186 4.07 -6.86 5.56
C ASP A 186 2.95 -5.85 5.82
N GLU A 187 3.14 -4.61 5.37
CA GLU A 187 2.11 -3.57 5.45
C GLU A 187 0.82 -3.99 4.73
N LEU A 188 0.91 -4.46 3.48
CA LEU A 188 -0.27 -4.95 2.74
C LEU A 188 -0.96 -6.11 3.44
N ASN A 189 -0.18 -7.05 3.99
CA ASN A 189 -0.73 -8.20 4.72
C ASN A 189 -1.47 -7.77 5.99
N ASN A 190 -0.92 -6.82 6.74
CA ASN A 190 -1.53 -6.27 7.95
C ASN A 190 -2.84 -5.53 7.65
N GLU A 191 -2.91 -4.85 6.51
CA GLU A 191 -4.11 -4.17 6.02
C GLU A 191 -5.12 -5.14 5.35
N GLY A 192 -4.77 -6.42 5.20
CA GLY A 192 -5.61 -7.41 4.52
C GLY A 192 -5.77 -7.13 3.02
N LEU A 193 -4.82 -6.42 2.42
CA LEU A 193 -4.81 -6.06 1.01
C LEU A 193 -4.17 -7.19 0.20
N GLY A 194 -4.92 -7.72 -0.78
CA GLY A 194 -4.59 -8.96 -1.49
C GLY A 194 -3.44 -8.90 -2.51
N GLY A 195 -2.40 -8.10 -2.28
CA GLY A 195 -1.28 -7.94 -3.23
C GLY A 195 -0.56 -9.26 -3.52
N VAL A 196 -0.22 -10.04 -2.48
CA VAL A 196 0.43 -11.36 -2.64
C VAL A 196 -0.49 -12.32 -3.40
N THR A 197 -1.78 -12.31 -3.06
CA THR A 197 -2.80 -13.11 -3.76
C THR A 197 -2.88 -12.76 -5.24
N SER A 198 -2.85 -11.47 -5.59
CA SER A 198 -2.81 -11.01 -6.98
C SER A 198 -1.56 -11.53 -7.70
N LEU A 199 -0.39 -11.44 -7.07
CA LEU A 199 0.87 -11.90 -7.67
C LEU A 199 0.89 -13.42 -7.90
N VAL A 200 0.45 -14.21 -6.92
CA VAL A 200 0.36 -15.68 -7.05
C VAL A 200 -0.63 -16.08 -8.15
N ASN A 201 -1.78 -15.41 -8.23
CA ASN A 201 -2.75 -15.65 -9.29
C ASN A 201 -2.18 -15.29 -10.66
N ALA A 202 -1.45 -14.17 -10.76
CA ALA A 202 -0.77 -13.78 -12.00
C ALA A 202 0.21 -14.86 -12.47
N VAL A 203 1.11 -15.32 -11.59
CA VAL A 203 2.09 -16.36 -11.93
C VAL A 203 1.41 -17.65 -12.36
N THR A 204 0.35 -18.06 -11.65
CA THR A 204 -0.39 -19.29 -11.95
C THR A 204 -1.07 -19.20 -13.31
N GLU A 205 -1.83 -18.13 -13.55
CA GLU A 205 -2.57 -17.92 -14.80
C GLU A 205 -1.61 -17.81 -16.00
N TYR A 206 -0.54 -17.03 -15.86
CA TYR A 206 0.43 -16.80 -16.93
C TYR A 206 1.16 -18.10 -17.29
N SER A 207 1.59 -18.87 -16.28
CA SER A 207 2.28 -20.15 -16.50
C SER A 207 1.38 -21.19 -17.16
N ASN A 208 0.12 -21.31 -16.71
CA ASN A 208 -0.85 -22.23 -17.31
C ASN A 208 -1.13 -21.87 -18.77
N THR A 209 -1.31 -20.58 -19.05
CA THR A 209 -1.52 -20.08 -20.42
C THR A 209 -0.35 -20.45 -21.35
N TYR A 210 0.89 -20.28 -20.90
CA TYR A 210 2.06 -20.70 -21.70
C TYR A 210 2.09 -22.21 -21.94
N ASN A 211 1.82 -23.01 -20.90
CA ASN A 211 1.81 -24.46 -21.01
C ASN A 211 0.78 -24.95 -22.04
N ASP A 212 -0.41 -24.35 -22.05
CA ASP A 212 -1.47 -24.70 -23.00
C ASP A 212 -1.07 -24.40 -24.46
N VAL A 213 -0.25 -23.37 -24.68
CA VAL A 213 0.18 -22.94 -26.02
C VAL A 213 1.38 -23.73 -26.55
N ILE A 214 2.38 -24.01 -25.70
CA ILE A 214 3.59 -24.74 -26.13
C ILE A 214 3.35 -26.25 -26.25
N GLY A 215 2.36 -26.79 -25.53
CA GLY A 215 2.01 -28.20 -25.51
C GLY A 215 3.02 -29.10 -24.78
N ASP A 216 2.67 -30.37 -24.60
CA ASP A 216 3.39 -31.32 -23.74
C ASP A 216 4.82 -31.69 -24.20
N GLU A 217 5.21 -31.35 -25.43
CA GLU A 217 6.51 -31.74 -26.00
C GLU A 217 7.62 -30.71 -25.73
N LEU A 218 7.29 -29.51 -25.25
CA LEU A 218 8.23 -28.43 -24.99
C LEU A 218 8.31 -28.11 -23.50
N SER A 219 9.53 -27.92 -23.00
CA SER A 219 9.78 -27.45 -21.64
C SER A 219 10.49 -26.10 -21.70
N LEU A 220 9.87 -25.08 -21.11
CA LEU A 220 10.43 -23.75 -20.97
C LEU A 220 10.53 -23.42 -19.48
N VAL A 221 11.73 -23.01 -19.05
CA VAL A 221 12.00 -22.68 -17.64
C VAL A 221 12.49 -21.24 -17.57
N VAL A 222 11.83 -20.44 -16.75
CA VAL A 222 12.32 -19.13 -16.33
C VAL A 222 12.70 -19.25 -14.86
N ALA A 223 13.99 -19.12 -14.58
CA ALA A 223 14.53 -19.12 -13.23
C ALA A 223 15.18 -17.77 -12.97
N LYS A 224 14.76 -17.12 -11.89
CA LYS A 224 15.31 -15.87 -11.36
C LYS A 224 15.74 -16.13 -9.90
N GLU A 225 16.24 -15.10 -9.24
CA GLU A 225 16.74 -15.23 -7.87
C GLU A 225 15.61 -15.54 -6.89
N ASN A 226 14.47 -14.86 -7.06
CA ASN A 226 13.33 -14.92 -6.15
C ASN A 226 12.13 -15.73 -6.69
N ILE A 227 12.21 -16.28 -7.91
CA ILE A 227 11.14 -17.06 -8.57
C ILE A 227 11.65 -18.06 -9.61
#